data_AF-A0A968V032-F1
#
_entry.id   AF-A0A968V032-F1
#
_cell.length_a   1.000
_cell.length_b   1.000
_cell.length_c   1.000
_cell.angle_alpha   90.00
_cell.angle_beta   90.00
_cell.angle_gamma   90.00
#
_symmetry.space_group_name_H-M   'P 1'
#
loop_
_entity.id
_entity.type
_entity.pdbx_description
1 polymer ?
#
loop_
_entity_poly.entity_id
_entity_poly.type
_entity_poly.pdbx_seq_one_letter_code
_entity_poly.pdbx_strand_id
1 'polypeptide(L)'
;METVIKKQLLDKFSEIVTQKYQHYCEMHQIDSNDEQNIITYLIDHQIIKPKTIKDYTISHEYEALVATNQQRTQSVKKLADRFAISERAVWLVLKGRSLKIQHK
;
A
#
# COMPACT_ATOMS: atom_id res chain seq x y z
N MET A 1 -17.49 6.94 -5.87
CA MET A 1 -16.99 7.51 -7.14
C MET A 1 -15.53 7.12 -7.27
N GLU A 2 -15.22 6.27 -8.24
CA GLU A 2 -13.85 5.93 -8.60
C GLU A 2 -13.31 7.12 -9.41
N THR A 3 -12.36 7.87 -8.84
CA THR A 3 -11.76 9.01 -9.54
C THR A 3 -10.82 8.46 -10.60
N VAL A 4 -11.31 8.30 -11.83
CA VAL A 4 -10.47 7.91 -12.96
C VAL A 4 -9.43 9.02 -13.18
N ILE A 5 -8.18 8.71 -12.87
CA ILE A 5 -7.06 9.63 -13.12
C ILE A 5 -6.92 9.74 -14.64
N LYS A 6 -6.92 10.97 -15.16
CA LYS A 6 -6.66 11.21 -16.59
C LYS A 6 -5.27 10.69 -16.94
N LYS A 7 -5.17 9.91 -18.02
CA LYS A 7 -3.90 9.33 -18.49
C LYS A 7 -2.74 10.33 -18.52
N GLN A 8 -2.97 11.54 -19.06
CA GLN A 8 -1.95 12.60 -19.11
C GLN A 8 -1.37 12.96 -17.74
N LEU A 9 -2.20 12.97 -16.69
CA LEU A 9 -1.76 13.27 -15.33
C LEU A 9 -0.94 12.10 -14.76
N LEU A 10 -1.36 10.86 -15.04
CA LEU A 10 -0.61 9.67 -14.66
C LEU A 10 0.75 9.62 -15.36
N ASP A 11 0.78 9.87 -16.67
CA ASP A 11 2.01 9.90 -17.46
C ASP A 11 2.98 10.96 -16.91
N LYS A 12 2.48 12.16 -16.60
CA LYS A 12 3.31 13.23 -16.03
C LYS A 12 3.79 12.92 -14.62
N PHE A 13 2.94 12.30 -13.79
CA PHE A 13 3.34 11.84 -12.46
C PHE A 13 4.48 10.82 -12.56
N SER A 14 4.34 9.82 -13.43
CA SER A 14 5.38 8.80 -13.66
C SER A 14 6.69 9.44 -14.11
N GLU A 15 6.65 10.36 -15.08
CA GLU A 15 7.83 11.09 -15.54
C GLU A 15 8.55 11.82 -14.39
N ILE A 16 7.81 12.57 -13.58
CA ILE A 16 8.37 13.33 -12.45
C ILE A 16 8.99 12.41 -11.40
N VAL A 17 8.30 11.32 -11.05
CA VAL A 17 8.79 10.36 -10.04
C VAL A 17 10.05 9.68 -10.54
N THR A 18 10.07 9.20 -11.78
CA THR A 18 11.24 8.53 -12.36
C THR A 18 12.45 9.46 -12.43
N GLN A 19 12.29 10.68 -12.94
CA GLN A 19 13.39 11.65 -13.02
C GLN A 19 13.96 11.99 -11.65
N LYS A 20 13.09 12.26 -10.67
CA LYS A 20 13.56 12.61 -9.31
C LYS A 20 14.15 11.42 -8.57
N TYR A 21 13.65 10.22 -8.79
CA TYR A 21 14.20 8.99 -8.21
C TYR A 21 15.60 8.71 -8.78
N GLN A 22 15.78 8.82 -10.10
CA GLN A 22 17.09 8.66 -10.74
C GLN A 22 18.11 9.65 -10.16
N HIS A 23 17.73 10.93 -10.07
CA HIS A 23 18.60 11.95 -9.48
C HIS A 23 18.93 11.65 -8.01
N TYR A 24 17.95 11.19 -7.22
CA TYR A 24 18.16 10.77 -5.85
C TYR A 24 19.17 9.60 -5.77
N CYS A 25 19.03 8.59 -6.63
CA CYS A 25 19.97 7.47 -6.69
C CYS A 25 21.40 7.92 -7.03
N GLU A 26 21.57 8.80 -8.01
CA GLU A 26 22.87 9.36 -8.39
C GLU A 26 23.52 10.11 -7.23
N MET A 27 22.75 10.96 -6.55
CA MET A 27 23.24 11.79 -5.44
C MET A 27 23.65 10.98 -4.22
N HIS A 28 22.96 9.86 -3.97
CA HIS A 28 23.17 9.01 -2.79
C HIS A 28 23.96 7.73 -3.08
N GLN A 29 24.42 7.52 -4.32
CA GLN A 29 25.14 6.32 -4.77
C GLN A 29 24.34 5.02 -4.52
N ILE A 30 23.03 5.09 -4.76
CA ILE A 30 22.10 3.98 -4.57
C ILE A 30 21.84 3.30 -5.92
N ASP A 31 21.74 1.97 -5.95
CA ASP A 31 21.35 1.24 -7.15
C ASP A 31 19.88 1.52 -7.49
N SER A 32 19.65 2.14 -8.64
CA SER A 32 18.32 2.47 -9.14
C SER A 32 17.52 1.25 -9.58
N ASN A 33 18.16 0.09 -9.79
CA ASN A 33 17.50 -1.15 -10.23
C ASN A 33 16.87 -1.94 -9.09
N ASP A 34 17.16 -1.58 -7.84
CA ASP A 34 16.55 -2.22 -6.68
C ASP A 34 15.15 -1.64 -6.40
N GLU A 35 14.15 -2.51 -6.46
CA GLU A 35 12.75 -2.17 -6.20
C GLU A 35 12.53 -1.64 -4.76
N GLN A 36 13.36 -2.05 -3.80
CA GLN A 36 13.25 -1.56 -2.42
C GLN A 36 13.62 -0.08 -2.32
N ASN A 37 14.56 0.39 -3.14
CA ASN A 37 15.03 1.77 -3.12
C ASN A 37 13.96 2.72 -3.66
N ILE A 38 13.23 2.34 -4.71
CA ILE A 38 12.12 3.16 -5.22
C ILE A 38 10.96 3.19 -4.22
N ILE A 39 10.64 2.08 -3.56
CA ILE A 39 9.59 2.08 -2.52
C ILE A 39 9.98 3.00 -1.36
N THR A 40 11.23 2.91 -0.90
CA THR A 40 11.77 3.76 0.17
C THR A 40 11.73 5.23 -0.21
N TYR A 41 12.19 5.57 -1.42
CA TYR A 41 12.10 6.91 -1.97
C TYR A 41 10.67 7.47 -1.96
N LEU A 42 9.69 6.67 -2.40
CA LEU A 42 8.29 7.09 -2.43
C LEU A 42 7.73 7.36 -1.03
N ILE A 43 8.19 6.64 -0.01
CA ILE A 43 7.80 6.82 1.39
C ILE A 43 8.45 8.07 1.98
N ASP A 44 9.77 8.19 1.83
CA ASP A 44 10.57 9.26 2.43
C ASP A 44 10.14 10.63 1.88
N HIS A 45 9.82 10.70 0.59
CA HIS A 45 9.30 11.91 -0.05
C HIS A 45 7.77 12.09 0.08
N GLN A 46 7.10 11.29 0.91
CA GLN A 46 5.65 11.36 1.19
C GLN A 46 4.75 11.23 -0.05
N ILE A 47 5.26 10.63 -1.13
CA ILE A 47 4.50 10.33 -2.34
C ILE A 47 3.52 9.18 -2.03
N ILE A 48 3.99 8.18 -1.29
CA ILE A 48 3.15 7.14 -0.67
C ILE A 48 3.10 7.40 0.83
N LYS A 49 1.88 7.60 1.35
CA LYS A 49 1.66 7.78 2.78
C LYS A 49 1.82 6.44 3.51
N PRO A 50 2.39 6.42 4.74
CA PRO A 50 2.46 5.19 5.55
C PRO A 50 1.11 4.51 5.76
N LYS A 51 0.04 5.31 5.86
CA LYS A 51 -1.34 4.79 5.92
C LYS A 51 -1.73 3.99 4.68
N THR A 52 -1.31 4.43 3.49
CA THR A 52 -1.58 3.71 2.23
C THR A 52 -0.94 2.32 2.25
N ILE A 53 0.30 2.21 2.71
CA ILE A 53 1.02 0.93 2.83
C ILE A 53 0.26 0.01 3.79
N LYS A 54 -0.03 0.50 5.00
CA LYS A 54 -0.76 -0.26 6.00
C LYS A 54 -2.12 -0.75 5.48
N ASP A 55 -2.89 0.17 4.89
CA ASP A 55 -4.24 -0.14 4.39
C ASP A 55 -4.18 -1.14 3.23
N TYR A 56 -3.21 -1.00 2.33
CA TYR A 56 -3.03 -1.89 1.17
C TYR A 56 -2.59 -3.30 1.59
N THR A 57 -1.54 -3.39 2.40
CA THR A 57 -0.93 -4.66 2.84
C THR A 57 -1.90 -5.48 3.68
N ILE A 58 -2.50 -4.88 4.72
CA ILE A 58 -3.43 -5.60 5.62
C ILE A 58 -4.63 -6.13 4.85
N SER A 59 -5.16 -5.35 3.90
CA SER A 59 -6.33 -5.75 3.15
C SER A 59 -6.04 -6.90 2.19
N HIS A 60 -4.94 -6.86 1.44
CA HIS A 60 -4.56 -7.95 0.54
C HIS A 60 -4.27 -9.25 1.30
N GLU A 61 -3.54 -9.14 2.41
CA GLU A 61 -3.24 -10.30 3.26
C GLU A 61 -4.52 -10.87 3.89
N TYR A 62 -5.45 -10.01 4.32
CA TYR A 62 -6.75 -10.47 4.80
C TYR A 62 -7.56 -11.19 3.72
N GLU A 63 -7.62 -10.64 2.51
CA GLU A 63 -8.30 -11.26 1.36
C GLU A 63 -7.71 -12.65 1.05
N ALA A 64 -6.39 -12.80 1.08
CA ALA A 64 -5.72 -14.09 0.90
C ALA A 64 -6.06 -15.10 2.02
N LEU A 65 -6.12 -14.66 3.27
CA LEU A 65 -6.48 -15.52 4.40
C LEU A 65 -7.96 -15.96 4.33
N VAL A 66 -8.87 -15.08 3.93
CA VAL A 66 -10.29 -15.44 3.76
C VAL A 66 -10.49 -16.37 2.56
N ALA A 67 -9.73 -16.19 1.47
CA ALA A 67 -9.79 -17.08 0.31
C ALA A 67 -9.41 -18.54 0.65
N THR A 68 -8.60 -18.75 1.70
CA THR A 68 -8.26 -20.08 2.23
C THR A 68 -9.26 -20.59 3.26
N ASN A 69 -10.48 -20.02 3.28
CA ASN A 69 -11.60 -20.40 4.13
C ASN A 69 -11.36 -20.22 5.64
N GLN A 70 -10.41 -19.34 6.02
CA GLN A 70 -10.20 -19.00 7.42
C GLN A 70 -11.32 -18.11 7.95
N GLN A 71 -11.71 -18.32 9.21
CA GLN A 71 -12.70 -17.48 9.85
C GLN A 71 -12.17 -16.06 10.03
N ARG A 72 -13.02 -15.08 9.70
CA ARG A 72 -12.74 -13.64 9.75
C ARG A 72 -12.03 -13.17 11.04
N THR A 73 -12.47 -13.62 12.21
CA THR A 73 -11.84 -13.26 13.50
C THR A 73 -10.44 -13.86 13.64
N GLN A 74 -10.23 -15.10 13.18
CA GLN A 74 -8.91 -15.74 13.22
C GLN A 74 -7.93 -15.06 12.25
N SER A 75 -8.40 -14.67 11.06
CA SER A 75 -7.60 -13.90 10.10
C SER A 75 -7.16 -12.56 10.69
N VAL A 76 -8.06 -11.85 11.39
CA VAL A 76 -7.71 -10.58 12.04
C VAL A 76 -6.65 -10.77 13.12
N LYS A 77 -6.82 -11.76 14.00
CA LYS A 77 -5.83 -12.07 15.04
C LYS A 77 -4.46 -12.39 14.44
N LYS A 78 -4.42 -13.24 13.41
CA LYS A 78 -3.19 -13.62 12.73
C LYS A 78 -2.47 -12.41 12.10
N LEU A 79 -3.20 -11.46 11.53
CA LEU A 79 -2.62 -10.24 10.97
C LEU A 79 -2.13 -9.27 12.04
N ALA A 80 -2.87 -9.15 13.15
CA ALA A 80 -2.47 -8.36 14.31
C ALA A 80 -1.13 -8.86 14.85
N ASP A 81 -1.00 -10.17 15.05
CA ASP A 81 0.23 -10.81 15.50
C ASP A 81 1.37 -10.65 14.48
N ARG A 82 1.11 -10.93 13.19
CA ARG A 82 2.14 -10.87 12.12
C ARG A 82 2.75 -9.48 11.94
N PHE A 83 1.94 -8.43 12.08
CA PHE A 83 2.39 -7.05 11.86
C PHE A 83 2.64 -6.28 13.16
N ALA A 84 2.57 -6.94 14.32
CA ALA A 84 2.72 -6.32 15.64
C ALA A 84 1.82 -5.08 15.83
N ILE A 85 0.54 -5.19 15.43
CA ILE A 85 -0.46 -4.13 15.58
C ILE A 85 -1.68 -4.66 16.33
N SER A 86 -2.52 -3.76 16.88
CA SER A 86 -3.75 -4.19 17.53
C SER A 86 -4.77 -4.75 16.54
N GLU A 87 -5.58 -5.73 16.97
CA GLU A 87 -6.74 -6.20 16.20
C GLU A 87 -7.68 -5.04 15.82
N ARG A 88 -7.82 -4.05 16.71
CA ARG A 88 -8.57 -2.81 16.43
C ARG A 88 -8.01 -2.06 15.21
N ALA A 89 -6.69 -1.98 15.07
CA ALA A 89 -6.07 -1.33 13.91
C ALA A 89 -6.38 -2.10 12.61
N VAL A 90 -6.33 -3.43 12.65
CA VAL A 90 -6.73 -4.29 11.52
C VAL A 90 -8.20 -4.06 11.18
N TRP A 91 -9.09 -4.07 12.17
CA TRP A 91 -10.52 -3.81 11.96
C TRP A 91 -10.80 -2.45 11.34
N LEU A 92 -10.09 -1.40 11.75
CA LEU A 92 -10.23 -0.05 11.18
C LEU A 92 -9.85 -0.02 9.70
N VAL A 93 -8.80 -0.74 9.31
CA VAL A 93 -8.42 -0.89 7.89
C VAL A 93 -9.52 -1.60 7.12
N LEU A 94 -9.99 -2.75 7.63
CA LEU A 94 -11.01 -3.55 6.95
C LEU A 94 -12.35 -2.81 6.83
N LYS A 95 -12.77 -2.07 7.87
CA LYS A 95 -14.00 -1.27 7.85
C LYS A 95 -13.97 -0.19 6.76
N GLY A 96 -12.81 0.43 6.53
CA GLY A 96 -12.62 1.42 5.47
C GLY A 96 -12.80 0.86 4.05
N ARG A 97 -12.57 -0.44 3.85
CA ARG A 97 -12.78 -1.13 2.57
C ARG A 97 -14.14 -1.80 2.44
N SER A 98 -14.74 -2.34 3.51
CA SER A 98 -16.07 -2.97 3.43
C SER A 98 -17.18 -2.02 2.94
N LEU A 99 -17.04 -0.71 3.15
CA LEU A 99 -17.92 0.31 2.57
C LEU A 99 -17.84 0.40 1.03
N LYS A 100 -16.85 -0.24 0.39
CA LYS A 100 -16.70 -0.32 -1.07
C LYS A 100 -17.10 -1.68 -1.66
N ILE A 101 -17.37 -2.68 -0.83
CA ILE A 101 -17.61 -4.08 -1.28
C ILE A 101 -19.11 -4.45 -1.22
N GLN A 102 -19.98 -3.59 -0.67
CA GLN A 102 -21.43 -3.85 -0.59
C GLN A 102 -22.27 -3.44 -1.82
N HIS A 103 -21.64 -3.23 -2.97
CA HIS A 103 -22.37 -3.09 -4.24
C HIS A 103 -21.86 -4.12 -5.25
N LYS A 104 -22.34 -5.35 -5.14
CA LYS A 104 -22.50 -6.24 -6.28
C LYS A 104 -23.73 -7.11 -6.08
#